data_AF-M5BT55-F1
#
_entry.id   AF-M5BT55-F1
#
_cell.length_a   1.000
_cell.length_b   1.000
_cell.length_c   1.000
_cell.angle_alpha   90.00
_cell.angle_beta   90.00
_cell.angle_gamma   90.00
#
_symmetry.space_group_name_H-M   'P 1'
#
loop_
_entity.id
_entity.type
_entity.pdbx_description
1 polymer ?
#
loop_
_entity_poly.entity_id
_entity_poly.type
_entity_poly.pdbx_seq_one_letter_code
_entity_poly.pdbx_strand_id
1 'polypeptide(L)'
;MFHLRRSQFLQVFNNSPDETAFYRHILNEEDVNNSLIMMQPTLMSYTFDTPPQPVLLDSVSIKPDVILLLDTFFHILIFHGETVAQWRKAGYQEQDGYDNFRELLEAPVGDAQDLLVDRFPIPRYVVCDQGGSQARFLLSKLNPSTTHMSQGMYGTSGGGGAGAAIFTDDVSLQVFMEHLKRLAVGASTT
;
A
#
# COMPACT_ATOMS: atom_id res chain seq x y z
N MET A 1 10.47 1.44 -12.40
CA MET A 1 11.24 2.71 -12.32
C MET A 1 10.67 3.72 -11.34
N PHE A 2 9.40 4.15 -11.47
CA PHE A 2 8.78 5.11 -10.54
C PHE A 2 8.85 4.68 -9.06
N HIS A 3 8.46 3.44 -8.76
CA HIS A 3 8.52 2.92 -7.40
C HIS A 3 9.97 2.73 -6.92
N LEU A 4 10.85 2.16 -7.75
CA LEU A 4 12.27 1.98 -7.42
C LEU A 4 12.95 3.30 -7.00
N ARG A 5 12.78 4.41 -7.74
CA ARG A 5 13.41 5.70 -7.40
C ARG A 5 12.93 6.32 -6.08
N ARG A 6 11.77 5.89 -5.58
CA ARG A 6 11.17 6.31 -4.29
C ARG A 6 11.36 5.26 -3.19
N SER A 7 11.87 4.09 -3.52
CA SER A 7 12.08 3.01 -2.57
C SER A 7 13.20 3.33 -1.58
N GLN A 8 13.19 2.62 -0.45
CA GLN A 8 14.22 2.71 0.60
C GLN A 8 15.61 2.24 0.14
N PHE A 9 15.72 1.61 -1.05
CA PHE A 9 17.02 1.25 -1.63
C PHE A 9 17.78 2.49 -2.11
N LEU A 10 17.07 3.53 -2.56
CA LEU A 10 17.64 4.74 -3.14
C LEU A 10 17.38 5.98 -2.27
N GLN A 11 16.16 6.13 -1.73
CA GLN A 11 15.80 7.21 -0.82
C GLN A 11 15.97 6.74 0.63
N VAL A 12 17.12 7.04 1.22
CA VAL A 12 17.51 6.52 2.55
C VAL A 12 17.04 7.41 3.71
N PHE A 13 16.31 8.50 3.43
CA PHE A 13 15.73 9.33 4.49
C PHE A 13 14.81 8.48 5.39
N ASN A 14 14.85 8.74 6.69
CA ASN A 14 14.11 7.98 7.71
C ASN A 14 14.45 6.47 7.78
N ASN A 15 15.63 6.08 7.29
CA ASN A 15 16.24 4.76 7.53
C ASN A 15 17.62 4.97 8.15
N SER A 16 18.01 4.07 9.04
CA SER A 16 19.40 4.00 9.53
C SER A 16 20.34 3.46 8.43
N PRO A 17 21.66 3.71 8.54
CA PRO A 17 22.64 3.09 7.65
C PRO A 17 22.56 1.56 7.63
N ASP A 18 22.34 0.94 8.79
CA ASP A 18 22.26 -0.51 8.94
C ASP A 18 21.00 -1.08 8.29
N GLU A 19 19.83 -0.44 8.47
CA GLU A 19 18.60 -0.83 7.76
C GLU A 19 18.78 -0.72 6.24
N THR A 20 19.43 0.36 5.77
CA THR A 20 19.70 0.54 4.35
C THR A 20 20.61 -0.56 3.80
N ALA A 21 21.68 -0.90 4.54
CA ALA A 21 22.59 -1.98 4.18
C ALA A 21 21.85 -3.33 4.14
N PHE A 22 21.02 -3.61 5.14
CA PHE A 22 20.18 -4.81 5.19
C PHE A 22 19.25 -4.91 3.98
N TYR A 23 18.46 -3.87 3.68
CA TYR A 23 17.55 -3.90 2.54
C TYR A 23 18.28 -4.14 1.21
N ARG A 24 19.41 -3.46 1.00
CA ARG A 24 20.21 -3.63 -0.22
C ARG A 24 20.86 -5.00 -0.31
N HIS A 25 21.29 -5.56 0.81
CA HIS A 25 21.87 -6.91 0.84
C HIS A 25 20.83 -7.93 0.37
N ILE A 26 19.64 -7.92 0.97
CA ILE A 26 18.56 -8.85 0.62
C ILE A 26 18.14 -8.69 -0.85
N LEU A 27 17.99 -7.47 -1.35
CA LEU A 27 17.64 -7.23 -2.77
C LEU A 27 18.65 -7.84 -3.76
N ASN A 28 19.93 -7.91 -3.39
CA ASN A 28 20.97 -8.46 -4.28
C ASN A 28 21.09 -9.98 -4.21
N GLU A 29 20.46 -10.63 -3.23
CA GLU A 29 20.48 -12.09 -3.08
C GLU A 29 19.19 -12.77 -3.56
N GLU A 30 18.10 -12.02 -3.61
CA GLU A 30 16.77 -12.54 -3.97
C GLU A 30 16.53 -12.72 -5.47
N ASP A 31 15.54 -13.55 -5.78
CA ASP A 31 15.16 -13.83 -7.15
C ASP A 31 14.40 -12.66 -7.80
N VAL A 32 14.04 -12.81 -9.09
CA VAL A 32 13.32 -11.78 -9.83
C VAL A 32 11.95 -11.49 -9.23
N ASN A 33 11.22 -12.50 -8.76
CA ASN A 33 9.87 -12.32 -8.24
C ASN A 33 9.88 -11.53 -6.94
N ASN A 34 10.73 -11.93 -5.99
CA ASN A 34 10.90 -11.24 -4.72
C ASN A 34 11.47 -9.84 -4.89
N SER A 35 12.40 -9.66 -5.83
CA SER A 35 12.93 -8.35 -6.20
C SER A 35 11.84 -7.42 -6.76
N LEU A 36 10.90 -7.93 -7.55
CA LEU A 36 9.78 -7.15 -8.06
C LEU A 36 8.86 -6.69 -6.92
N ILE A 37 8.53 -7.57 -5.97
CA ILE A 37 7.73 -7.25 -4.78
C ILE A 37 8.43 -6.18 -3.93
N MET A 38 9.74 -6.31 -3.74
CA MET A 38 10.56 -5.32 -3.04
C MET A 38 10.53 -3.93 -3.70
N MET A 39 10.58 -3.87 -5.03
CA MET A 39 10.58 -2.62 -5.78
C MET A 39 9.20 -2.00 -5.92
N GLN A 40 8.18 -2.81 -6.19
CA GLN A 40 6.78 -2.44 -6.32
C GLN A 40 5.94 -3.42 -5.48
N PRO A 41 5.62 -3.04 -4.24
CA PRO A 41 4.80 -3.85 -3.36
C PRO A 41 3.48 -4.27 -4.00
N THR A 42 3.02 -5.47 -3.64
CA THR A 42 1.71 -5.98 -4.05
C THR A 42 0.65 -5.51 -3.05
N LEU A 43 -0.54 -5.22 -3.56
CA LEU A 43 -1.68 -4.79 -2.76
C LEU A 43 -2.90 -5.59 -3.20
N MET A 44 -3.44 -6.40 -2.30
CA MET A 44 -4.66 -7.18 -2.51
C MET A 44 -5.81 -6.55 -1.75
N SER A 45 -6.98 -6.48 -2.37
CA SER A 45 -8.21 -5.97 -1.74
C SER A 45 -9.20 -7.09 -1.48
N TYR A 46 -9.78 -7.09 -0.29
CA TYR A 46 -10.81 -8.03 0.17
C TYR A 46 -12.08 -7.23 0.47
N THR A 47 -13.18 -7.62 -0.15
CA THR A 47 -14.50 -7.01 0.01
C THR A 47 -15.56 -8.11 0.07
N PHE A 48 -16.81 -7.76 0.41
CA PHE A 48 -17.91 -8.73 0.39
C PHE A 48 -18.37 -9.11 -1.02
N ASP A 49 -18.33 -8.15 -1.95
CA ASP A 49 -18.97 -8.31 -3.25
C ASP A 49 -18.07 -8.99 -4.28
N THR A 50 -16.76 -8.90 -4.10
CA THR A 50 -15.77 -9.40 -5.06
C THR A 50 -14.74 -10.28 -4.40
N PRO A 51 -14.29 -11.36 -5.07
CA PRO A 51 -13.20 -12.19 -4.56
C PRO A 51 -11.91 -11.36 -4.42
N PRO A 52 -10.94 -11.82 -3.61
CA PRO A 52 -9.66 -11.14 -3.43
C PRO A 52 -9.00 -10.83 -4.77
N GLN A 53 -8.68 -9.55 -5.00
CA GLN A 53 -8.15 -9.10 -6.27
C GLN A 53 -7.00 -8.10 -6.10
N PRO A 54 -6.00 -8.12 -7.00
CA PRO A 54 -4.95 -7.12 -7.02
C PRO A 54 -5.51 -5.73 -7.31
N VAL A 55 -5.11 -4.75 -6.52
CA VAL A 55 -5.47 -3.34 -6.71
C VAL A 55 -4.22 -2.49 -6.91
N LEU A 56 -4.41 -1.30 -7.47
CA LEU A 56 -3.30 -0.37 -7.67
C LEU A 56 -2.72 0.06 -6.32
N LEU A 57 -1.40 0.16 -6.25
CA LEU A 57 -0.66 0.70 -5.10
C LEU A 57 -0.80 2.24 -5.05
N ASP A 58 -2.03 2.69 -4.81
CA ASP A 58 -2.48 4.06 -4.95
C ASP A 58 -3.43 4.45 -3.81
N SER A 59 -3.47 5.74 -3.47
CA SER A 59 -4.37 6.28 -2.45
C SER A 59 -5.85 6.01 -2.73
N VAL A 60 -6.24 5.88 -3.99
CA VAL A 60 -7.64 5.57 -4.38
C VAL A 60 -8.08 4.16 -3.98
N SER A 61 -7.14 3.27 -3.70
CA SER A 61 -7.44 1.90 -3.23
C SER A 61 -7.79 1.86 -1.75
N ILE A 62 -7.50 2.92 -0.99
CA ILE A 62 -7.93 3.02 0.41
C ILE A 62 -9.40 3.42 0.44
N LYS A 63 -10.25 2.50 0.90
CA LYS A 63 -11.68 2.69 1.09
C LYS A 63 -12.10 2.26 2.50
N PRO A 64 -13.20 2.80 3.05
CA PRO A 64 -13.61 2.49 4.43
C PRO A 64 -14.17 1.07 4.59
N ASP A 65 -14.68 0.47 3.53
CA ASP A 65 -15.40 -0.80 3.48
C ASP A 65 -14.54 -2.00 3.01
N VAL A 66 -13.23 -1.81 2.86
CA VAL A 66 -12.31 -2.83 2.34
C VAL A 66 -11.23 -3.20 3.34
N ILE A 67 -10.72 -4.43 3.22
CA ILE A 67 -9.47 -4.85 3.87
C ILE A 67 -8.39 -4.94 2.79
N LEU A 68 -7.20 -4.46 3.09
CA LEU A 68 -6.05 -4.52 2.18
C LEU A 68 -4.95 -5.37 2.79
N LEU A 69 -4.38 -6.27 2.00
CA LEU A 69 -3.14 -6.97 2.30
C LEU A 69 -2.02 -6.36 1.45
N LEU A 70 -1.10 -5.67 2.11
CA LEU A 70 0.10 -5.11 1.51
C LEU A 70 1.27 -6.06 1.78
N ASP A 71 1.97 -6.42 0.72
CA ASP A 71 3.22 -7.14 0.82
C ASP A 71 4.37 -6.34 0.19
N THR A 72 5.33 -5.97 1.02
CA THR A 72 6.54 -5.21 0.66
C THR A 72 7.81 -6.07 0.69
N PHE A 73 7.69 -7.38 0.78
CA PHE A 73 8.74 -8.32 1.13
C PHE A 73 9.24 -8.22 2.58
N PHE A 74 9.61 -7.03 3.05
CA PHE A 74 10.09 -6.86 4.42
C PHE A 74 8.96 -6.75 5.45
N HIS A 75 7.78 -6.35 5.01
CA HIS A 75 6.57 -6.23 5.83
C HIS A 75 5.38 -6.84 5.10
N ILE A 76 4.59 -7.60 5.86
CA ILE A 76 3.25 -8.04 5.48
C ILE A 76 2.28 -7.28 6.38
N LEU A 77 1.41 -6.48 5.77
CA LEU A 77 0.53 -5.56 6.48
C LEU A 77 -0.92 -5.79 6.09
N ILE A 78 -1.76 -6.03 7.09
CA ILE A 78 -3.22 -6.07 6.94
C ILE A 78 -3.79 -4.73 7.43
N PHE A 79 -4.46 -4.03 6.51
CA PHE A 79 -5.11 -2.75 6.77
C PHE A 79 -6.62 -2.92 6.72
N HIS A 80 -7.30 -2.48 7.78
CA HIS A 80 -8.76 -2.46 7.83
C HIS A 80 -9.26 -1.04 7.58
N GLY A 81 -10.15 -0.88 6.58
CA GLY A 81 -10.88 0.37 6.36
C GLY A 81 -11.71 0.77 7.58
N GLU A 82 -12.07 2.05 7.66
CA GLU A 82 -12.77 2.62 8.81
C GLU A 82 -14.05 1.85 9.19
N THR A 83 -14.92 1.56 8.23
CA THR A 83 -16.18 0.84 8.47
C THR A 83 -15.92 -0.60 8.92
N VAL A 84 -14.99 -1.29 8.27
CA VAL A 84 -14.59 -2.65 8.66
C VAL A 84 -14.03 -2.67 10.08
N ALA A 85 -13.17 -1.71 10.42
CA ALA A 85 -12.58 -1.60 11.75
C ALA A 85 -13.65 -1.30 12.82
N GLN A 86 -14.65 -0.47 12.51
CA GLN A 86 -15.80 -0.23 13.39
C GLN A 86 -16.62 -1.51 13.60
N TRP A 87 -16.91 -2.26 12.54
CA TRP A 87 -17.64 -3.52 12.64
C TRP A 87 -16.89 -4.58 13.44
N ARG A 88 -15.57 -4.71 13.23
CA ARG A 88 -14.71 -5.61 13.99
C ARG A 88 -14.72 -5.28 15.48
N LYS A 89 -14.65 -3.98 15.82
CA LYS A 89 -14.70 -3.49 17.21
C LYS A 89 -16.06 -3.68 17.87
N ALA A 90 -17.14 -3.61 17.09
CA ALA A 90 -18.50 -3.90 17.55
C ALA A 90 -18.76 -5.40 17.77
N GLY A 91 -17.85 -6.27 17.34
CA GLY A 91 -17.97 -7.72 17.55
C GLY A 91 -18.98 -8.41 16.63
N TYR A 92 -19.29 -7.83 15.45
CA TYR A 92 -20.24 -8.46 14.54
C TYR A 92 -19.79 -9.85 14.08
N GLN A 93 -18.49 -10.09 13.96
CA GLN A 93 -17.92 -11.39 13.58
C GLN A 93 -18.20 -12.53 14.58
N GLU A 94 -18.64 -12.21 15.80
CA GLU A 94 -18.98 -13.18 16.85
C GLU A 94 -20.49 -13.42 16.96
N GLN A 95 -21.31 -12.66 16.21
CA GLN A 95 -22.77 -12.76 16.25
C GLN A 95 -23.29 -13.76 15.22
N ASP A 96 -24.29 -14.55 15.61
CA ASP A 96 -24.96 -15.49 14.71
C ASP A 96 -25.56 -14.76 13.49
N GLY A 97 -25.23 -15.23 12.28
CA GLY A 97 -25.69 -14.66 11.01
C GLY A 97 -24.70 -13.72 10.31
N TYR A 98 -23.55 -13.42 10.93
CA TYR A 98 -22.47 -12.61 10.35
C TYR A 98 -21.23 -13.43 9.98
N ASP A 99 -21.40 -14.73 9.69
CA ASP A 99 -20.31 -15.63 9.30
C ASP A 99 -19.48 -15.08 8.13
N ASN A 100 -20.13 -14.47 7.14
CA ASN A 100 -19.46 -13.83 6.00
C ASN A 100 -18.45 -12.76 6.42
N PHE A 101 -18.72 -12.02 7.51
CA PHE A 101 -17.80 -11.00 8.01
C PHE A 101 -16.61 -11.61 8.74
N ARG A 102 -16.83 -12.71 9.47
CA ARG A 102 -15.73 -13.48 10.06
C ARG A 102 -14.82 -14.04 8.97
N GLU A 103 -15.39 -14.66 7.93
CA GLU A 103 -14.63 -15.16 6.78
C GLU A 103 -13.83 -14.06 6.08
N LEU A 104 -14.43 -12.87 5.90
CA LEU A 104 -13.74 -11.71 5.32
C LEU A 104 -12.53 -11.26 6.15
N LEU A 105 -12.61 -11.32 7.49
CA LEU A 105 -11.50 -10.97 8.38
C LEU A 105 -10.39 -12.05 8.39
N GLU A 106 -10.75 -13.33 8.23
CA GLU A 106 -9.83 -14.46 8.25
C GLU A 106 -9.08 -14.65 6.93
N ALA A 107 -9.73 -14.37 5.79
CA ALA A 107 -9.14 -14.51 4.45
C ALA A 107 -7.75 -13.86 4.30
N PRO A 108 -7.54 -12.54 4.58
CA PRO A 108 -6.22 -11.92 4.47
C PRO A 108 -5.21 -12.45 5.48
N VAL A 109 -5.65 -13.04 6.60
CA VAL A 109 -4.77 -13.66 7.59
C VAL A 109 -4.24 -14.99 7.06
N GLY A 110 -5.08 -15.79 6.41
CA GLY A 110 -4.65 -17.02 5.72
C GLY A 110 -3.62 -16.72 4.65
N ASP A 111 -3.93 -15.80 3.73
CA ASP A 111 -3.01 -15.41 2.66
C ASP A 111 -1.69 -14.83 3.21
N ALA A 112 -1.75 -14.06 4.29
CA ALA A 112 -0.55 -13.55 4.95
C ALA A 112 0.31 -14.67 5.56
N GLN A 113 -0.31 -15.71 6.14
CA GLN A 113 0.44 -16.85 6.71
C GLN A 113 1.18 -17.63 5.63
N ASP A 114 0.54 -17.89 4.49
CA ASP A 114 1.18 -18.57 3.36
C ASP A 114 2.41 -17.81 2.89
N LEU A 115 2.30 -16.48 2.78
CA LEU A 115 3.41 -15.59 2.42
C LEU A 115 4.55 -15.53 3.47
N LEU A 116 4.26 -15.83 4.74
CA LEU A 116 5.26 -15.85 5.83
C LEU A 116 6.05 -17.16 5.85
N VAL A 117 5.44 -18.27 5.45
CA VAL A 117 6.08 -19.60 5.49
C VAL A 117 7.21 -19.71 4.49
N ASP A 118 7.03 -19.16 3.29
CA ASP A 118 7.98 -19.32 2.19
C ASP A 118 9.10 -18.27 2.19
N ARG A 119 9.05 -17.26 3.09
CA ARG A 119 9.99 -16.14 3.05
C ARG A 119 11.14 -16.21 4.03
N PHE A 120 12.31 -15.85 3.51
CA PHE A 120 13.50 -15.59 4.28
C PHE A 120 14.13 -14.25 3.85
N PRO A 121 14.47 -13.34 4.77
CA PRO A 121 14.16 -13.38 6.20
C PRO A 121 12.65 -13.22 6.46
N ILE A 122 12.20 -13.65 7.65
CA ILE A 122 10.78 -13.55 8.03
C ILE A 122 10.33 -12.08 8.00
N PRO A 123 9.29 -11.73 7.20
CA PRO A 123 8.75 -10.40 7.14
C PRO A 123 8.14 -9.96 8.48
N ARG A 124 8.19 -8.66 8.77
CA ARG A 124 7.46 -8.11 9.90
C ARG A 124 5.96 -8.10 9.61
N TYR A 125 5.20 -8.84 10.42
CA TYR A 125 3.75 -8.86 10.36
C TYR A 125 3.12 -7.65 11.09
N VAL A 126 2.24 -6.92 10.43
CA VAL A 126 1.59 -5.71 10.95
C VAL A 126 0.09 -5.78 10.69
N VAL A 127 -0.72 -5.52 11.72
CA VAL A 127 -2.17 -5.34 11.57
C VAL A 127 -2.51 -3.94 12.03
N CYS A 128 -3.25 -3.19 11.21
CA CYS A 128 -3.64 -1.84 11.53
C CYS A 128 -5.02 -1.48 10.99
N ASP A 129 -5.61 -0.45 11.58
CA ASP A 129 -6.87 0.14 11.16
C ASP A 129 -6.61 1.52 10.51
N GLN A 130 -7.57 1.99 9.73
CA GLN A 130 -7.60 3.36 9.23
C GLN A 130 -7.49 4.37 10.39
N GLY A 131 -6.56 5.32 10.26
CA GLY A 131 -6.24 6.29 11.31
C GLY A 131 -5.27 5.77 12.38
N GLY A 132 -4.91 4.49 12.38
CA GLY A 132 -3.91 3.92 13.29
C GLY A 132 -2.48 4.35 12.97
N SER A 133 -1.61 4.41 13.98
CA SER A 133 -0.21 4.85 13.81
C SER A 133 0.60 3.97 12.87
N GLN A 134 0.32 2.66 12.84
CA GLN A 134 0.98 1.69 11.97
C GLN A 134 0.50 1.79 10.51
N ALA A 135 -0.64 2.43 10.22
CA ALA A 135 -1.13 2.62 8.85
C ALA A 135 -0.17 3.44 7.97
N ARG A 136 0.75 4.21 8.59
CA ARG A 136 1.82 4.93 7.89
C ARG A 136 2.71 4.02 7.04
N PHE A 137 2.87 2.75 7.42
CA PHE A 137 3.63 1.78 6.63
C PHE A 137 2.98 1.54 5.27
N LEU A 138 1.64 1.51 5.21
CA LEU A 138 0.90 1.48 3.95
C LEU A 138 1.00 2.82 3.22
N LEU A 139 0.64 3.93 3.89
CA LEU A 139 0.56 5.26 3.26
C LEU A 139 1.87 5.71 2.59
N SER A 140 3.02 5.38 3.19
CA SER A 140 4.34 5.73 2.63
C SER A 140 4.72 4.98 1.35
N LYS A 141 4.04 3.86 1.04
CA LYS A 141 4.30 3.05 -0.15
C LYS A 141 3.34 3.36 -1.31
N LEU A 142 2.23 4.03 -1.02
CA LEU A 142 1.20 4.34 -2.03
C LEU A 142 1.62 5.50 -2.94
N ASN A 143 1.13 5.44 -4.17
CA ASN A 143 1.16 6.57 -5.08
C ASN A 143 0.20 7.69 -4.59
N PRO A 144 0.67 8.93 -4.39
CA PRO A 144 -0.16 10.04 -3.93
C PRO A 144 -0.94 10.66 -5.09
N SER A 145 -1.94 9.94 -5.61
CA SER A 145 -2.84 10.49 -6.64
C SER A 145 -3.82 11.52 -6.08
N THR A 146 -4.19 11.36 -4.81
CA THR A 146 -4.94 12.37 -4.03
C THR A 146 -4.04 12.96 -2.95
N THR A 147 -3.74 14.26 -3.05
CA THR A 147 -2.93 14.99 -2.07
C THR A 147 -3.72 16.11 -1.41
N HIS A 148 -3.21 16.60 -0.29
CA HIS A 148 -3.75 17.77 0.40
C HIS A 148 -3.79 19.05 -0.47
N MET A 149 -2.94 19.16 -1.50
CA MET A 149 -2.94 20.27 -2.45
C MET A 149 -4.01 20.14 -3.53
N SER A 150 -4.43 18.91 -3.85
CA SER A 150 -5.51 18.65 -4.81
C SER A 150 -6.90 18.96 -4.23
N GLN A 151 -7.04 18.95 -2.91
CA GLN A 151 -8.18 19.55 -2.20
C GLN A 151 -7.90 21.03 -1.96
N GLY A 152 -8.36 21.90 -2.86
CA GLY A 152 -8.19 23.35 -2.72
C GLY A 152 -8.69 23.91 -1.37
N MET A 153 -8.12 25.05 -0.98
CA MET A 153 -8.30 25.81 0.28
C MET A 153 -9.75 26.23 0.61
N TYR A 154 -10.73 25.87 -0.21
CA TYR A 154 -12.16 25.98 0.06
C TYR A 154 -12.77 24.60 -0.14
N GLY A 155 -13.29 24.00 0.92
CA GLY A 155 -13.92 22.67 0.98
C GLY A 155 -15.22 22.54 0.16
N THR A 156 -15.18 22.92 -1.12
CA THR A 156 -16.25 22.84 -2.10
C THR A 156 -15.79 22.05 -3.31
N SER A 157 -15.68 20.74 -3.15
CA SER A 157 -15.97 19.79 -4.23
C SER A 157 -16.56 18.51 -3.64
N GLY A 158 -17.89 18.51 -3.52
CA GLY A 158 -18.69 17.31 -3.19
C GLY A 158 -18.75 16.31 -4.35
N GLY A 159 -17.59 15.89 -4.87
CA GLY A 159 -17.50 14.93 -5.96
C GLY A 159 -16.14 14.99 -6.65
N GLY A 160 -15.18 14.21 -6.18
CA GLY A 160 -13.88 14.10 -6.84
C GLY A 160 -12.84 13.34 -6.01
N GLY A 161 -12.81 12.00 -6.16
CA GLY A 161 -11.77 11.11 -5.63
C GLY A 161 -11.97 10.69 -4.17
N ALA A 162 -12.74 9.62 -3.94
CA ALA A 162 -12.97 9.01 -2.62
C ALA A 162 -11.77 8.21 -2.08
N GLY A 163 -10.54 8.72 -2.27
CA GLY A 163 -9.30 8.10 -1.79
C GLY A 163 -8.68 8.88 -0.63
N ALA A 164 -8.03 8.19 0.30
CA ALA A 164 -7.38 8.83 1.45
C ALA A 164 -6.33 9.85 0.98
N ALA A 165 -6.41 11.11 1.44
CA ALA A 165 -5.44 12.12 1.07
C ALA A 165 -4.06 11.79 1.67
N ILE A 166 -3.04 11.65 0.82
CA ILE A 166 -1.66 11.44 1.26
C ILE A 166 -0.98 12.80 1.43
N PHE A 167 -0.49 13.06 2.64
CA PHE A 167 0.24 14.29 2.98
C PHE A 167 1.71 14.15 2.58
N THR A 168 2.00 14.41 1.30
CA THR A 168 3.36 14.41 0.76
C THR A 168 3.48 15.41 -0.38
N ASP A 169 4.69 15.93 -0.57
CA ASP A 169 5.09 16.73 -1.76
C ASP A 169 5.68 15.84 -2.87
N ASP A 170 5.69 14.52 -2.67
CA ASP A 170 6.15 13.58 -3.68
C ASP A 170 5.30 13.64 -4.95
N VAL A 171 5.99 13.51 -6.08
CA VAL A 171 5.38 13.48 -7.41
C VAL A 171 4.56 12.17 -7.59
N SER A 172 3.33 12.31 -8.08
CA SER A 172 2.47 11.17 -8.44
C SER A 172 2.97 10.45 -9.70
N LEU A 173 2.53 9.20 -9.88
CA LEU A 173 2.88 8.40 -11.06
C LEU A 173 2.43 9.09 -12.35
N GLN A 174 1.27 9.75 -12.33
CA GLN A 174 0.75 10.47 -13.49
C GLN A 174 1.70 11.60 -13.92
N VAL A 175 2.10 12.48 -12.99
CA VAL A 175 3.01 13.60 -13.27
C VAL A 175 4.38 13.08 -13.71
N PHE A 176 4.87 12.00 -13.10
CA PHE A 176 6.10 11.33 -13.55
C PHE A 176 6.00 10.86 -15.01
N MET A 177 4.90 10.23 -15.39
CA MET A 177 4.69 9.75 -16.75
C MET A 177 4.52 10.89 -17.76
N GLU A 178 3.88 11.99 -17.39
CA GLU A 178 3.75 13.19 -18.24
C GLU A 178 5.13 13.81 -18.52
N HIS A 179 5.96 13.98 -17.49
CA HIS A 179 7.34 14.45 -17.65
C HIS A 179 8.18 13.51 -18.51
N LEU A 180 8.08 12.20 -18.29
CA LEU A 180 8.79 11.19 -19.06
C LEU A 180 8.41 11.25 -20.54
N LYS A 181 7.10 11.29 -20.85
CA LYS A 181 6.59 11.41 -22.22
C LYS A 181 7.14 12.66 -22.90
N ARG A 182 7.09 13.81 -22.22
CA ARG A 182 7.59 15.09 -22.76
C ARG A 182 9.08 15.03 -23.10
N LEU A 183 9.90 14.44 -22.24
CA LEU A 183 11.35 14.31 -22.47
C LEU A 183 11.67 13.28 -23.55
N ALA A 184 10.92 12.18 -23.61
CA ALA A 184 11.12 11.14 -24.61
C ALA A 184 10.81 11.61 -26.05
N VAL A 185 9.84 12.52 -26.21
CA VAL A 185 9.49 13.12 -27.52
C VAL A 185 10.17 14.47 -27.77
N GLY A 186 10.82 15.04 -26.75
CA GLY A 186 11.61 16.26 -26.89
C GLY A 186 12.86 15.98 -27.72
N ALA A 187 13.12 16.79 -28.74
CA ALA A 187 14.29 16.65 -29.58
C ALA A 187 15.58 16.62 -28.73
N SER A 188 16.46 15.65 -28.97
CA SER A 188 17.84 15.72 -28.48
C SER A 188 18.51 16.90 -29.18
N THR A 189 18.54 18.06 -28.54
CA THR A 189 19.43 19.15 -28.94
C THR A 189 20.85 18.60 -28.79
N THR A 190 21.40 18.18 -29.93
CA THR A 190 22.77 17.69 -30.07
C THR A 190 23.73 18.87 -30.05
#